data_AF-A0A7G8EKC1-F1
#
_entry.id   AF-A0A7G8EKC1-F1
#
_cell.length_a   1.000
_cell.length_b   1.000
_cell.length_c   1.000
_cell.angle_alpha   90.00
_cell.angle_beta   90.00
_cell.angle_gamma   90.00
#
_symmetry.space_group_name_H-M   'P 1'
#
loop_
_entity.id
_entity.type
_entity.pdbx_description
1 polymer ?
#
loop_
_entity_poly.entity_id
_entity_poly.type
_entity_poly.pdbx_seq_one_letter_code
_entity_poly.pdbx_strand_id
1 'polypeptide(L)'
;MLNSFFADSLDQDTVRRRILDLEDGRVGFYSIGLYPASLAYNSAMHGGGDRLLLAPRPGRSLFGAFTPRDLSGMDPHHVATMEKMLQHEHHGQLRPNSLRTLIERCDLVVLTANSNHIEQDLHEACELRRELGREQVVMACLAGSFSHDPLRNDSYVLCERQPNLAFFSGFHRHGALRDPVDSFTANFCHPNGITAMIGARLMDRLSPNIQVSPGVHNVEAQYIKAAKNISSIFAGFGYTFHAENTGILPTLLTLLLDQCLDQASSVSMRRRDRQRLYGRQPFPLTELGYGVQRIEATLSRGGEMEKVRDHTFTQLTAMVADVRGSMMLPVCGKPTRNFQAGQILAEGMRKLGRCPVDVDEFEQWCEQSGVKKGGLEGLKALRYWPQILVNYGIQVHDASMVNLLYMAIFGKSDTKAIAFRVMTESRELSNYCQESVRPSHSRRYSEALQSLERPESLDLLANAVVADNARRAIPDDGNADDGSSSEEIPAYLRAMNVIENVW
;
A
#
# COMPACT_ATOMS: atom_id res chain seq x y z
N MET A 1 -14.14 12.37 -13.63
CA MET A 1 -14.23 13.61 -12.85
C MET A 1 -13.05 14.52 -13.18
N LEU A 2 -13.27 15.82 -13.42
CA LEU A 2 -12.18 16.82 -13.35
C LEU A 2 -12.00 17.19 -11.88
N ASN A 3 -10.80 17.02 -11.33
CA ASN A 3 -10.55 17.18 -9.90
C ASN A 3 -9.37 18.16 -9.75
N SER A 4 -9.68 19.40 -9.46
CA SER A 4 -8.68 20.47 -9.38
C SER A 4 -9.21 21.60 -8.51
N PHE A 5 -8.31 22.38 -7.92
CA PHE A 5 -8.67 23.60 -7.21
C PHE A 5 -9.06 24.77 -8.13
N PHE A 6 -8.84 24.61 -9.44
CA PHE A 6 -9.00 25.66 -10.44
C PHE A 6 -10.08 25.33 -11.45
N ALA A 7 -10.83 26.35 -11.86
CA ALA A 7 -11.64 26.30 -13.06
C ALA A 7 -10.76 26.26 -14.31
N ASP A 8 -11.30 25.79 -15.43
CA ASP A 8 -10.65 25.91 -16.73
C ASP A 8 -10.72 27.37 -17.20
N SER A 9 -9.72 28.17 -16.80
CA SER A 9 -9.66 29.61 -17.04
C SER A 9 -8.24 30.03 -17.42
N LEU A 10 -8.14 30.88 -18.44
CA LEU A 10 -6.90 31.54 -18.85
C LEU A 10 -6.75 32.94 -18.23
N ASP A 11 -7.73 33.40 -17.45
CA ASP A 11 -7.66 34.68 -16.76
C ASP A 11 -6.71 34.58 -15.55
N GLN A 12 -5.53 35.18 -15.71
CA GLN A 12 -4.47 35.15 -14.73
C GLN A 12 -4.88 35.78 -13.40
N ASP A 13 -5.72 36.81 -13.39
CA ASP A 13 -6.10 37.48 -12.14
C ASP A 13 -7.11 36.67 -11.35
N THR A 14 -8.03 35.96 -12.02
CA THR A 14 -8.90 34.99 -11.37
C THR A 14 -8.11 33.82 -10.78
N VAL A 15 -7.10 33.31 -11.51
CA VAL A 15 -6.23 32.24 -11.01
C VAL A 15 -5.42 32.71 -9.79
N ARG A 16 -4.82 33.90 -9.84
CA ARG A 16 -4.08 34.49 -8.71
C ARG A 16 -4.96 34.64 -7.47
N ARG A 17 -6.17 35.18 -7.64
CA ARG A 17 -7.15 35.31 -6.55
C ARG A 17 -7.46 33.94 -5.94
N ARG A 18 -7.71 32.92 -6.76
CA ARG A 18 -7.96 31.56 -6.27
C ARG A 18 -6.77 30.97 -5.52
N ILE A 19 -5.53 31.23 -5.94
CA ILE A 19 -4.32 30.80 -5.20
C ILE A 19 -4.29 31.42 -3.80
N LEU A 20 -4.60 32.72 -3.69
CA LEU A 20 -4.66 33.42 -2.40
C LEU A 20 -5.80 32.88 -1.53
N ASP A 21 -6.99 32.63 -2.10
CA ASP A 21 -8.12 32.04 -1.36
C ASP A 21 -7.76 30.67 -0.77
N LEU A 22 -6.99 29.86 -1.52
CA LEU A 22 -6.52 28.55 -1.07
C LEU A 22 -5.48 28.63 0.05
N GLU A 23 -4.90 29.80 0.32
CA GLU A 23 -4.04 29.98 1.48
C GLU A 23 -4.84 29.75 2.77
N ASP A 24 -6.06 30.26 2.85
CA ASP A 24 -6.95 30.08 4.00
C ASP A 24 -7.98 28.96 3.78
N GLY A 25 -7.72 28.10 2.80
CA GLY A 25 -8.60 27.00 2.43
C GLY A 25 -8.82 26.02 3.58
N ARG A 26 -10.01 25.41 3.59
CA ARG A 26 -10.41 24.45 4.64
C ARG A 26 -10.38 23.01 4.12
N VAL A 27 -10.05 22.10 5.02
CA VAL A 27 -10.07 20.65 4.78
C VAL A 27 -11.25 20.02 5.49
N GLY A 28 -11.97 19.14 4.82
CA GLY A 28 -13.07 18.35 5.37
C GLY A 28 -12.71 16.86 5.43
N PHE A 29 -12.90 16.21 6.58
CA PHE A 29 -12.84 14.75 6.69
C PHE A 29 -14.24 14.15 6.80
N TYR A 30 -14.58 13.24 5.87
CA TYR A 30 -15.82 12.49 5.90
C TYR A 30 -15.61 11.04 6.32
N SER A 31 -16.55 10.50 7.10
CA SER A 31 -16.51 9.14 7.68
C SER A 31 -15.37 8.92 8.67
N ILE A 32 -15.40 9.67 9.77
CA ILE A 32 -14.34 9.70 10.78
C ILE A 32 -14.06 8.31 11.41
N GLY A 33 -12.93 7.72 11.03
CA GLY A 33 -12.31 6.57 11.70
C GLY A 33 -11.15 6.97 12.62
N LEU A 34 -10.38 5.99 13.10
CA LEU A 34 -9.30 6.24 14.05
C LEU A 34 -8.25 7.24 13.51
N TYR A 35 -7.82 7.07 12.26
CA TYR A 35 -6.80 7.93 11.67
C TYR A 35 -7.21 9.41 11.57
N PRO A 36 -8.33 9.75 10.88
CA PRO A 36 -8.76 11.14 10.80
C PRO A 36 -9.12 11.73 12.17
N ALA A 37 -9.62 10.91 13.12
CA ALA A 37 -9.88 11.37 14.49
C ALA A 37 -8.58 11.72 15.23
N SER A 38 -7.54 10.88 15.12
CA SER A 38 -6.21 11.16 15.68
C SER A 38 -5.59 12.42 15.08
N LEU A 39 -5.68 12.60 13.75
CA LEU A 39 -5.16 13.79 13.08
C LEU A 39 -5.93 15.05 13.50
N ALA A 40 -7.26 14.95 13.64
CA ALA A 40 -8.08 16.04 14.12
C ALA A 40 -7.77 16.41 15.59
N TYR A 41 -7.54 15.42 16.44
CA TYR A 41 -7.12 15.66 17.81
C TYR A 41 -5.76 16.37 17.88
N ASN A 42 -4.80 15.94 17.06
CA ASN A 42 -3.51 16.60 16.95
C ASN A 42 -3.64 18.04 16.42
N SER A 43 -4.50 18.26 15.43
CA SER A 43 -4.82 19.61 14.95
C SER A 43 -5.40 20.47 16.08
N ALA A 44 -6.29 19.92 16.90
CA ALA A 44 -6.85 20.61 18.06
C ALA A 44 -5.78 20.97 19.13
N MET A 45 -4.77 20.12 19.34
CA MET A 45 -3.66 20.41 20.27
C MET A 45 -2.86 21.65 19.87
N HIS A 46 -2.74 21.91 18.57
CA HIS A 46 -1.85 22.94 18.04
C HIS A 46 -2.60 24.14 17.46
N GLY A 47 -3.86 24.35 17.87
CA GLY A 47 -4.66 25.51 17.46
C GLY A 47 -5.13 25.46 16.00
N GLY A 48 -5.06 24.32 15.32
CA GLY A 48 -5.51 24.12 13.94
C GLY A 48 -7.03 23.95 13.76
N GLY A 49 -7.81 24.15 14.84
CA GLY A 49 -9.25 23.91 14.92
C GLY A 49 -10.10 24.51 13.80
N ASP A 50 -9.71 25.67 13.29
CA ASP A 50 -10.54 26.45 12.37
C ASP A 50 -10.41 26.03 10.89
N ARG A 51 -9.39 25.23 10.57
CA ARG A 51 -9.09 24.79 9.19
C ARG A 51 -9.61 23.40 8.87
N LEU A 52 -10.02 22.65 9.89
CA LEU A 52 -10.49 21.28 9.75
C LEU A 52 -11.98 21.18 10.12
N LEU A 53 -12.77 20.65 9.19
CA LEU A 53 -14.16 20.27 9.45
C LEU A 53 -14.28 18.76 9.44
N LEU A 54 -15.10 18.23 10.34
CA LEU A 54 -15.33 16.79 10.49
C LEU A 54 -16.82 16.50 10.24
N ALA A 55 -17.09 15.45 9.46
CA ALA A 55 -18.45 14.92 9.29
C ALA A 55 -18.44 13.40 9.43
N PRO A 56 -18.91 12.85 10.57
CA PRO A 56 -19.13 11.43 10.73
C PRO A 56 -20.20 10.94 9.74
N ARG A 57 -20.06 9.72 9.25
CA ARG A 57 -21.11 9.07 8.45
C ARG A 57 -22.38 8.94 9.32
N PRO A 58 -23.60 9.09 8.76
CA PRO A 58 -24.84 8.94 9.52
C PRO A 58 -24.86 7.66 10.37
N GLY A 59 -25.24 7.80 11.65
CA GLY A 59 -25.25 6.70 12.61
C GLY A 59 -23.91 6.39 13.29
N ARG A 60 -22.84 7.14 13.01
CA ARG A 60 -21.56 7.02 13.73
C ARG A 60 -21.28 8.23 14.61
N SER A 61 -20.64 7.98 15.76
CA SER A 61 -20.10 9.02 16.62
C SER A 61 -18.67 9.37 16.23
N LEU A 62 -18.27 10.64 16.40
CA LEU A 62 -16.91 11.12 16.17
C LEU A 62 -15.88 10.29 16.96
N PHE A 63 -16.15 10.12 18.25
CA PHE A 63 -15.26 9.44 19.19
C PHE A 63 -15.42 7.91 19.17
N GLY A 64 -16.31 7.35 18.32
CA GLY A 64 -16.60 5.92 18.28
C GLY A 64 -15.42 5.05 17.84
N ALA A 65 -14.37 5.66 17.28
CA ALA A 65 -13.13 4.97 16.93
C ALA A 65 -12.15 4.83 18.11
N PHE A 66 -12.31 5.62 19.18
CA PHE A 66 -11.47 5.56 20.37
C PHE A 66 -12.03 4.58 21.40
N THR A 67 -11.16 3.90 22.14
CA THR A 67 -11.62 3.10 23.28
C THR A 67 -12.00 4.01 24.45
N PRO A 68 -12.87 3.57 25.39
CA PRO A 68 -13.19 4.35 26.57
C PRO A 68 -11.95 4.78 27.37
N ARG A 69 -10.94 3.89 27.44
CA ARG A 69 -9.65 4.18 28.05
C ARG A 69 -8.90 5.29 27.32
N ASP A 70 -8.87 5.27 25.99
CA ASP A 70 -8.24 6.33 25.20
C ASP A 70 -8.90 7.67 25.47
N LEU A 71 -10.24 7.73 25.44
CA LEU A 71 -11.00 8.97 25.65
C LEU A 71 -10.77 9.56 27.04
N SER A 72 -10.69 8.71 28.08
CA SER A 72 -10.41 9.17 29.45
C SER A 72 -9.04 9.82 29.62
N GLY A 73 -8.08 9.50 28.74
CA GLY A 73 -6.73 10.08 28.77
C GLY A 73 -6.58 11.32 27.89
N MET A 74 -7.61 11.73 27.15
CA MET A 74 -7.56 12.89 26.27
C MET A 74 -7.88 14.17 27.05
N ASP A 75 -7.12 15.23 26.78
CA ASP A 75 -7.37 16.58 27.28
C ASP A 75 -8.79 17.07 26.88
N PRO A 76 -9.65 17.44 27.85
CA PRO A 76 -11.02 17.91 27.59
C PRO A 76 -11.10 19.15 26.67
N HIS A 77 -10.10 20.04 26.69
CA HIS A 77 -10.09 21.24 25.85
C HIS A 77 -9.90 20.89 24.36
N HIS A 78 -9.00 19.95 24.07
CA HIS A 78 -8.79 19.46 22.72
C HIS A 78 -10.01 18.67 22.22
N VAL A 79 -10.65 17.89 23.09
CA VAL A 79 -11.92 17.20 22.79
C VAL A 79 -13.02 18.20 22.43
N ALA A 80 -13.20 19.26 23.22
CA ALA A 80 -14.17 20.32 22.93
C ALA A 80 -13.88 21.04 21.60
N THR A 81 -12.60 21.18 21.24
CA THR A 81 -12.20 21.75 19.94
C THR A 81 -12.57 20.81 18.79
N MET A 82 -12.39 19.50 18.93
CA MET A 82 -12.87 18.53 17.95
C MET A 82 -14.40 18.54 17.81
N GLU A 83 -15.14 18.74 18.89
CA GLU A 83 -16.60 18.88 18.84
C GLU A 83 -17.03 20.13 18.06
N LYS A 84 -16.27 21.23 18.15
CA LYS A 84 -16.50 22.42 17.30
C LYS A 84 -16.26 22.12 15.82
N MET A 85 -15.23 21.33 15.48
CA MET A 85 -14.97 20.92 14.08
C MET A 85 -16.14 20.12 13.47
N LEU A 86 -17.00 19.51 14.29
CA LEU A 86 -18.19 18.78 13.83
C LEU A 86 -19.37 19.67 13.47
N GLN A 87 -19.34 20.95 13.85
CA GLN A 87 -20.51 21.80 13.79
C GLN A 87 -20.21 23.07 13.03
N HIS A 88 -21.26 23.67 12.50
CA HIS A 88 -21.21 25.02 11.96
C HIS A 88 -22.44 25.80 12.42
N GLU A 89 -22.32 27.11 12.45
CA GLU A 89 -23.44 27.99 12.73
C GLU A 89 -24.28 28.19 11.46
N HIS A 90 -25.60 28.01 11.60
CA HIS A 90 -26.59 28.24 10.56
C HIS A 90 -27.84 28.88 11.18
N HIS A 91 -28.11 30.15 10.84
CA HIS A 91 -29.16 30.98 11.44
C HIS A 91 -29.12 31.03 12.98
N GLY A 92 -27.93 31.25 13.56
CA GLY A 92 -27.76 31.35 15.02
C GLY A 92 -27.84 30.03 15.77
N GLN A 93 -27.96 28.90 15.06
CA GLN A 93 -27.99 27.55 15.65
C GLN A 93 -26.80 26.73 15.19
N LEU A 94 -26.20 25.99 16.11
CA LEU A 94 -25.18 24.99 15.79
C LEU A 94 -25.83 23.78 15.12
N ARG A 95 -25.36 23.43 13.93
CA ARG A 95 -25.78 22.25 13.19
C ARG A 95 -24.60 21.32 12.92
N PRO A 96 -24.80 19.99 12.98
CA PRO A 96 -23.74 19.05 12.62
C PRO A 96 -23.40 19.16 11.13
N ASN A 97 -22.11 19.00 10.82
CA ASN A 97 -21.61 18.95 9.46
C ASN A 97 -22.01 17.62 8.80
N SER A 98 -22.45 17.71 7.56
CA SER A 98 -22.72 16.58 6.67
C SER A 98 -21.69 16.55 5.53
N LEU A 99 -21.70 15.50 4.70
CA LEU A 99 -20.88 15.47 3.47
C LEU A 99 -21.18 16.69 2.57
N ARG A 100 -22.47 17.04 2.42
CA ARG A 100 -22.91 18.25 1.71
C ARG A 100 -22.25 19.51 2.30
N THR A 101 -22.29 19.65 3.62
CA THR A 101 -21.68 20.78 4.32
C THR A 101 -20.18 20.88 4.08
N LEU A 102 -19.47 19.75 4.09
CA LEU A 102 -18.03 19.74 3.79
C LEU A 102 -17.76 20.24 2.37
N ILE A 103 -18.53 19.77 1.38
CA ILE A 103 -18.37 20.20 -0.02
C ILE A 103 -18.71 21.70 -0.20
N GLU A 104 -19.68 22.22 0.55
CA GLU A 104 -20.02 23.65 0.54
C GLU A 104 -18.95 24.54 1.18
N ARG A 105 -18.24 24.05 2.20
CA ARG A 105 -17.40 24.89 3.08
C ARG A 105 -15.90 24.64 2.97
N CYS A 106 -15.49 23.54 2.34
CA CYS A 106 -14.08 23.16 2.20
C CYS A 106 -13.61 23.29 0.75
N ASP A 107 -12.29 23.40 0.59
CA ASP A 107 -11.61 23.36 -0.70
C ASP A 107 -11.07 21.96 -1.01
N LEU A 108 -10.79 21.18 0.04
CA LEU A 108 -10.37 19.79 -0.02
C LEU A 108 -11.29 18.94 0.87
N VAL A 109 -11.86 17.88 0.33
CA VAL A 109 -12.62 16.88 1.10
C VAL A 109 -11.93 15.52 0.96
N VAL A 110 -11.50 14.96 2.09
CA VAL A 110 -10.92 13.62 2.18
C VAL A 110 -11.97 12.64 2.68
N LEU A 111 -12.29 11.65 1.85
CA LEU A 111 -13.16 10.54 2.17
C LEU A 111 -12.32 9.47 2.90
N THR A 112 -12.67 9.21 4.16
CA THR A 112 -11.82 8.40 5.07
C THR A 112 -12.44 7.06 5.44
N ALA A 113 -13.52 6.69 4.77
CA ALA A 113 -14.16 5.39 4.93
C ALA A 113 -13.26 4.24 4.47
N ASN A 114 -13.53 3.04 4.99
CA ASN A 114 -12.88 1.81 4.55
C ASN A 114 -13.46 1.32 3.20
N SER A 115 -12.87 0.26 2.65
CA SER A 115 -13.28 -0.40 1.39
C SER A 115 -14.78 -0.70 1.29
N ASN A 116 -15.44 -1.05 2.40
CA ASN A 116 -16.87 -1.36 2.42
C ASN A 116 -17.78 -0.18 2.06
N HIS A 117 -17.28 1.04 2.15
CA HIS A 117 -18.08 2.26 2.19
C HIS A 117 -17.57 3.36 1.26
N ILE A 118 -16.27 3.36 0.97
CA ILE A 118 -15.59 4.43 0.23
C ILE A 118 -16.16 4.66 -1.17
N GLU A 119 -16.61 3.62 -1.86
CA GLU A 119 -17.14 3.76 -3.22
C GLU A 119 -18.49 4.47 -3.23
N GLN A 120 -19.37 4.10 -2.31
CA GLN A 120 -20.64 4.77 -2.11
C GLN A 120 -20.42 6.23 -1.69
N ASP A 121 -19.52 6.46 -0.73
CA ASP A 121 -19.20 7.80 -0.25
C ASP A 121 -18.60 8.67 -1.36
N LEU A 122 -17.76 8.09 -2.23
CA LEU A 122 -17.23 8.79 -3.39
C LEU A 122 -18.32 9.12 -4.40
N HIS A 123 -19.21 8.17 -4.71
CA HIS A 123 -20.31 8.41 -5.61
C HIS A 123 -21.20 9.55 -5.12
N GLU A 124 -21.64 9.50 -3.87
CA GLU A 124 -22.45 10.54 -3.23
C GLU A 124 -21.72 11.89 -3.24
N ALA A 125 -20.42 11.92 -2.90
CA ALA A 125 -19.63 13.16 -2.95
C ALA A 125 -19.57 13.74 -4.36
N CYS A 126 -19.42 12.91 -5.40
CA CYS A 126 -19.41 13.35 -6.79
C CYS A 126 -20.76 13.96 -7.22
N GLU A 127 -21.88 13.37 -6.76
CA GLU A 127 -23.22 13.88 -7.04
C GLU A 127 -23.46 15.22 -6.35
N LEU A 128 -23.22 15.27 -5.05
CA LEU A 128 -23.34 16.49 -4.25
C LEU A 128 -22.47 17.63 -4.81
N ARG A 129 -21.24 17.33 -5.22
CA ARG A 129 -20.34 18.33 -5.80
C ARG A 129 -20.91 18.95 -7.08
N ARG A 130 -21.54 18.15 -7.94
CA ARG A 130 -22.22 18.63 -9.15
C ARG A 130 -23.47 19.42 -8.81
N GLU A 131 -24.32 18.91 -7.93
CA GLU A 131 -25.55 19.59 -7.49
C GLU A 131 -25.28 20.97 -6.90
N LEU A 132 -24.22 21.10 -6.11
CA LEU A 132 -23.81 22.35 -5.47
C LEU A 132 -23.05 23.30 -6.40
N GLY A 133 -22.69 22.86 -7.62
CA GLY A 133 -21.85 23.64 -8.53
C GLY A 133 -20.43 23.86 -8.00
N ARG A 134 -19.91 22.97 -7.16
CA ARG A 134 -18.62 23.09 -6.44
C ARG A 134 -17.50 22.29 -7.10
N GLU A 135 -17.34 22.41 -8.41
CA GLU A 135 -16.39 21.60 -9.19
C GLU A 135 -14.91 21.80 -8.80
N GLN A 136 -14.57 22.96 -8.21
CA GLN A 136 -13.21 23.29 -7.75
C GLN A 136 -12.87 22.77 -6.36
N VAL A 137 -13.75 21.96 -5.75
CA VAL A 137 -13.46 21.23 -4.52
C VAL A 137 -12.77 19.92 -4.87
N VAL A 138 -11.55 19.76 -4.38
CA VAL A 138 -10.75 18.56 -4.61
C VAL A 138 -11.27 17.43 -3.74
N MET A 139 -11.59 16.31 -4.36
CA MET A 139 -11.93 15.06 -3.69
C MET A 139 -10.66 14.23 -3.52
N ALA A 140 -10.44 13.73 -2.31
CA ALA A 140 -9.37 12.79 -2.00
C ALA A 140 -9.94 11.57 -1.26
N CYS A 141 -9.21 10.47 -1.26
CA CYS A 141 -9.52 9.31 -0.44
C CYS A 141 -8.33 8.87 0.42
N LEU A 142 -8.65 8.19 1.52
CA LEU A 142 -7.70 7.58 2.44
C LEU A 142 -7.72 6.05 2.37
N ALA A 143 -8.72 5.48 1.67
CA ALA A 143 -8.95 4.05 1.62
C ALA A 143 -7.74 3.31 1.04
N GLY A 144 -7.06 2.57 1.92
CA GLY A 144 -5.81 1.89 1.63
C GLY A 144 -5.97 0.39 1.40
N SER A 145 -7.08 -0.07 0.84
CA SER A 145 -7.35 -1.48 0.58
C SER A 145 -7.96 -1.69 -0.81
N PHE A 146 -7.89 -2.93 -1.29
CA PHE A 146 -8.53 -3.32 -2.54
C PHE A 146 -10.06 -3.32 -2.37
N SER A 147 -10.73 -2.81 -3.39
CA SER A 147 -12.16 -3.02 -3.64
C SER A 147 -12.34 -4.27 -4.48
N HIS A 148 -13.55 -4.86 -4.43
CA HIS A 148 -13.90 -6.02 -5.23
C HIS A 148 -15.28 -5.84 -5.86
N ASP A 149 -15.35 -6.03 -7.16
CA ASP A 149 -16.57 -6.07 -7.95
C ASP A 149 -17.01 -7.54 -8.11
N PRO A 150 -18.06 -7.98 -7.40
CA PRO A 150 -18.49 -9.38 -7.43
C PRO A 150 -19.11 -9.79 -8.77
N LEU A 151 -19.63 -8.84 -9.55
CA LEU A 151 -20.26 -9.14 -10.84
C LEU A 151 -19.20 -9.41 -11.91
N ARG A 152 -18.14 -8.59 -11.92
CA ARG A 152 -17.03 -8.73 -12.85
C ARG A 152 -15.98 -9.72 -12.36
N ASN A 153 -16.09 -10.15 -11.10
CA ASN A 153 -15.02 -10.79 -10.36
C ASN A 153 -13.72 -10.02 -10.62
N ASP A 154 -13.71 -8.72 -10.27
CA ASP A 154 -12.60 -7.78 -10.53
C ASP A 154 -12.12 -7.05 -9.25
N SER A 155 -10.81 -7.09 -8.96
CA SER A 155 -10.20 -6.51 -7.76
C SER A 155 -9.31 -5.34 -8.15
N TYR A 156 -9.57 -4.18 -7.56
CA TYR A 156 -9.00 -2.91 -8.01
C TYR A 156 -8.70 -1.97 -6.83
N VAL A 157 -7.90 -0.94 -7.08
CA VAL A 157 -7.79 0.22 -6.19
C VAL A 157 -8.62 1.38 -6.73
N LEU A 158 -9.22 2.17 -5.84
CA LEU A 158 -10.20 3.18 -6.23
C LEU A 158 -9.65 4.23 -7.23
N CYS A 159 -8.41 4.66 -7.04
CA CYS A 159 -7.72 5.62 -7.91
C CYS A 159 -7.46 5.05 -9.31
N GLU A 160 -7.43 3.73 -9.50
CA GLU A 160 -7.36 3.15 -10.84
C GLU A 160 -8.66 3.39 -11.62
N ARG A 161 -9.82 3.20 -10.97
CA ARG A 161 -11.14 3.49 -11.56
C ARG A 161 -11.41 4.99 -11.68
N GLN A 162 -10.83 5.80 -10.79
CA GLN A 162 -10.92 7.26 -10.81
C GLN A 162 -9.52 7.90 -10.81
N PRO A 163 -8.80 7.93 -11.95
CA PRO A 163 -7.41 8.39 -12.02
C PRO A 163 -7.16 9.82 -11.52
N ASN A 164 -8.18 10.70 -11.57
CA ASN A 164 -8.08 12.07 -11.05
C ASN A 164 -8.42 12.18 -9.55
N LEU A 165 -8.81 11.11 -8.87
CA LEU A 165 -9.03 11.15 -7.42
C LEU A 165 -7.69 11.34 -6.71
N ALA A 166 -7.61 12.30 -5.78
CA ALA A 166 -6.41 12.43 -4.96
C ALA A 166 -6.34 11.29 -3.93
N PHE A 167 -5.14 10.87 -3.58
CA PHE A 167 -4.90 9.87 -2.56
C PHE A 167 -4.06 10.46 -1.44
N PHE A 168 -4.60 10.48 -0.22
CA PHE A 168 -3.87 10.89 0.97
C PHE A 168 -3.46 9.67 1.77
N SER A 169 -2.18 9.55 2.07
CA SER A 169 -1.66 8.45 2.87
C SER A 169 -0.49 8.88 3.72
N GLY A 170 -0.45 8.34 4.93
CA GLY A 170 0.82 7.89 5.46
C GLY A 170 0.65 6.97 6.66
N PHE A 171 1.78 6.67 7.27
CA PHE A 171 1.92 5.78 8.40
C PHE A 171 1.48 6.40 9.73
N HIS A 172 0.48 5.81 10.37
CA HIS A 172 0.20 6.09 11.77
C HIS A 172 -0.05 4.77 12.48
N ARG A 173 0.47 4.66 13.71
CA ARG A 173 0.19 3.51 14.58
C ARG A 173 -1.12 3.72 15.32
N HIS A 174 -1.64 2.65 15.91
CA HIS A 174 -2.74 2.78 16.86
C HIS A 174 -2.31 3.68 18.02
N GLY A 175 -2.96 4.85 18.12
CA GLY A 175 -2.72 5.83 19.16
C GLY A 175 -1.67 6.89 18.85
N ALA A 176 -1.02 6.83 17.68
CA ALA A 176 -0.15 7.90 17.19
C ALA A 176 -0.92 9.21 17.01
N LEU A 177 -0.20 10.34 17.10
CA LEU A 177 -0.71 11.72 17.00
C LEU A 177 -1.57 12.17 18.20
N ARG A 178 -1.66 11.35 19.25
CA ARG A 178 -2.25 11.78 20.53
C ARG A 178 -1.20 12.28 21.52
N ASP A 179 0.07 12.10 21.20
CA ASP A 179 1.18 12.71 21.92
C ASP A 179 1.56 14.02 21.21
N PRO A 180 1.68 15.16 21.92
CA PRO A 180 2.07 16.43 21.33
C PRO A 180 3.47 16.44 20.70
N VAL A 181 4.34 15.47 21.00
CA VAL A 181 5.67 15.34 20.36
C VAL A 181 5.72 14.31 19.24
N ASP A 182 4.64 13.56 19.01
CA ASP A 182 4.56 12.65 17.86
C ASP A 182 4.57 13.46 16.56
N SER A 183 5.47 13.11 15.64
CA SER A 183 5.50 13.66 14.29
C SER A 183 5.35 12.57 13.24
N PHE A 184 4.87 12.94 12.05
CA PHE A 184 4.49 11.99 11.02
C PHE A 184 4.61 12.59 9.61
N THR A 185 5.16 11.79 8.69
CA THR A 185 5.31 12.14 7.27
C THR A 185 4.23 11.49 6.40
N ALA A 186 3.54 12.28 5.60
CA ALA A 186 2.49 11.83 4.69
C ALA A 186 2.81 12.20 3.23
N ASN A 187 2.09 11.57 2.32
CA ASN A 187 1.96 12.02 0.95
C ASN A 187 0.52 12.41 0.62
N PHE A 188 0.38 13.52 -0.09
CA PHE A 188 -0.83 13.86 -0.83
C PHE A 188 -0.55 13.68 -2.33
N CYS A 189 -1.13 12.64 -2.91
CA CYS A 189 -0.87 12.25 -4.29
C CYS A 189 -2.01 12.65 -5.22
N HIS A 190 -1.71 13.32 -6.32
CA HIS A 190 -2.69 13.65 -7.37
C HIS A 190 -1.99 13.72 -8.74
N PRO A 191 -2.56 13.22 -9.85
CA PRO A 191 -1.88 13.15 -11.14
C PRO A 191 -1.49 14.52 -11.75
N ASN A 192 -1.98 15.62 -11.20
CA ASN A 192 -1.54 16.98 -11.55
C ASN A 192 -0.68 17.56 -10.41
N GLY A 193 0.57 17.92 -10.73
CA GLY A 193 1.56 18.42 -9.76
C GLY A 193 1.15 19.67 -8.98
N ILE A 194 0.48 20.66 -9.62
CA ILE A 194 -0.01 21.86 -8.92
C ILE A 194 -1.07 21.48 -7.88
N THR A 195 -2.03 20.63 -8.27
CA THR A 195 -3.07 20.16 -7.34
C THR A 195 -2.46 19.33 -6.20
N ALA A 196 -1.44 18.52 -6.49
CA ALA A 196 -0.69 17.79 -5.46
C ALA A 196 0.01 18.75 -4.47
N MET A 197 0.69 19.78 -4.97
CA MET A 197 1.36 20.79 -4.13
C MET A 197 0.40 21.53 -3.21
N ILE A 198 -0.70 22.05 -3.77
CA ILE A 198 -1.66 22.82 -2.97
C ILE A 198 -2.37 21.91 -1.97
N GLY A 199 -2.76 20.70 -2.39
CA GLY A 199 -3.38 19.73 -1.50
C GLY A 199 -2.46 19.31 -0.35
N ALA A 200 -1.17 19.09 -0.65
CA ALA A 200 -0.15 18.83 0.36
C ALA A 200 -0.04 20.02 1.34
N ARG A 201 0.08 21.26 0.83
CA ARG A 201 0.14 22.47 1.66
C ARG A 201 -1.09 22.64 2.56
N LEU A 202 -2.29 22.39 2.06
CA LEU A 202 -3.52 22.45 2.87
C LEU A 202 -3.49 21.44 4.02
N MET A 203 -3.05 20.21 3.75
CA MET A 203 -2.95 19.16 4.76
C MET A 203 -1.81 19.41 5.77
N ASP A 204 -0.68 19.95 5.30
CA ASP A 204 0.49 20.30 6.11
C ASP A 204 0.17 21.38 7.16
N ARG A 205 -0.73 22.31 6.81
CA ARG A 205 -1.17 23.38 7.73
C ARG A 205 -2.18 22.95 8.79
N LEU A 206 -2.62 21.70 8.78
CA LEU A 206 -3.54 21.20 9.81
C LEU A 206 -2.86 21.03 11.17
N SER A 207 -1.56 20.75 11.17
CA SER A 207 -0.77 20.60 12.40
C SER A 207 0.72 20.77 12.12
N PRO A 208 1.52 21.36 13.03
CA PRO A 208 2.97 21.39 12.91
C PRO A 208 3.63 20.00 12.95
N ASN A 209 2.91 18.98 13.43
CA ASN A 209 3.42 17.63 13.61
C ASN A 209 3.21 16.72 12.40
N ILE A 210 2.47 17.18 11.38
CA ILE A 210 2.37 16.48 10.11
C ILE A 210 3.26 17.16 9.08
N GLN A 211 4.06 16.37 8.35
CA GLN A 211 4.78 16.84 7.17
C GLN A 211 4.19 16.16 5.93
N VAL A 212 3.50 16.92 5.08
CA VAL A 212 2.83 16.37 3.89
C VAL A 212 3.59 16.74 2.63
N SER A 213 4.14 15.73 1.96
CA SER A 213 4.85 15.91 0.69
C SER A 213 3.92 15.66 -0.50
N PRO A 214 3.97 16.49 -1.56
CA PRO A 214 3.20 16.24 -2.76
C PRO A 214 3.75 15.06 -3.57
N GLY A 215 2.89 14.42 -4.35
CA GLY A 215 3.29 13.38 -5.30
C GLY A 215 2.30 13.23 -6.45
N VAL A 216 2.74 12.68 -7.58
CA VAL A 216 1.84 12.44 -8.73
C VAL A 216 1.26 11.03 -8.80
N HIS A 217 1.81 10.10 -8.03
CA HIS A 217 1.59 8.66 -8.15
C HIS A 217 0.44 8.17 -7.26
N ASN A 218 -0.77 8.69 -7.46
CA ASN A 218 -1.95 8.35 -6.65
C ASN A 218 -2.35 6.86 -6.74
N VAL A 219 -2.35 6.28 -7.94
CA VAL A 219 -2.68 4.86 -8.17
C VAL A 219 -1.65 3.95 -7.51
N GLU A 220 -0.36 4.19 -7.75
CA GLU A 220 0.72 3.39 -7.19
C GLU A 220 0.75 3.51 -5.67
N ALA A 221 0.59 4.73 -5.14
CA ALA A 221 0.55 4.94 -3.69
C ALA A 221 -0.61 4.18 -3.04
N GLN A 222 -1.80 4.18 -3.64
CA GLN A 222 -2.93 3.42 -3.12
C GLN A 222 -2.70 1.91 -3.24
N TYR A 223 -2.13 1.46 -4.36
CA TYR A 223 -1.76 0.06 -4.57
C TYR A 223 -0.77 -0.41 -3.49
N ILE A 224 0.31 0.34 -3.25
CA ILE A 224 1.31 0.04 -2.21
C ILE A 224 0.62 -0.07 -0.85
N LYS A 225 -0.29 0.87 -0.54
CA LYS A 225 -1.06 0.87 0.71
C LYS A 225 -1.90 -0.39 0.87
N ALA A 226 -2.48 -0.89 -0.21
CA ALA A 226 -3.29 -2.10 -0.22
C ALA A 226 -2.41 -3.36 -0.10
N ALA A 227 -1.35 -3.46 -0.91
CA ALA A 227 -0.42 -4.59 -0.91
C ALA A 227 0.29 -4.75 0.44
N LYS A 228 0.72 -3.65 1.09
CA LYS A 228 1.38 -3.74 2.39
C LYS A 228 0.52 -4.37 3.47
N ASN A 229 -0.82 -4.34 3.36
CA ASN A 229 -1.69 -4.96 4.35
C ASN A 229 -1.56 -6.47 4.32
N ILE A 230 -1.35 -7.06 3.13
CA ILE A 230 -1.08 -8.49 2.98
C ILE A 230 0.33 -8.80 3.51
N SER A 231 1.33 -8.06 3.05
CA SER A 231 2.72 -8.26 3.45
C SER A 231 2.96 -8.06 4.96
N SER A 232 2.15 -7.20 5.61
CA SER A 232 2.16 -7.01 7.06
C SER A 232 1.77 -8.28 7.84
N ILE A 233 0.90 -9.14 7.28
CA ILE A 233 0.59 -10.45 7.88
C ILE A 233 1.83 -11.34 7.86
N PHE A 234 2.56 -11.40 6.74
CA PHE A 234 3.80 -12.18 6.67
C PHE A 234 4.85 -11.63 7.63
N ALA A 235 5.02 -10.30 7.70
CA ALA A 235 5.96 -9.69 8.62
C ALA A 235 5.65 -10.07 10.08
N GLY A 236 4.37 -10.01 10.48
CA GLY A 236 3.93 -10.43 11.82
C GLY A 236 4.21 -11.90 12.10
N PHE A 237 3.99 -12.77 11.10
CA PHE A 237 4.34 -14.18 11.18
C PHE A 237 5.85 -14.34 11.40
N GLY A 238 6.68 -13.68 10.59
CA GLY A 238 8.14 -13.76 10.66
C GLY A 238 8.67 -13.35 12.03
N TYR A 239 8.23 -12.20 12.54
CA TYR A 239 8.63 -11.68 13.86
C TYR A 239 8.28 -12.60 15.02
N THR A 240 7.15 -13.32 14.94
CA THR A 240 6.71 -14.22 16.01
C THR A 240 7.30 -15.62 15.85
N PHE A 241 7.30 -16.18 14.64
CA PHE A 241 7.74 -17.55 14.41
C PHE A 241 9.27 -17.68 14.50
N HIS A 242 9.99 -16.72 13.92
CA HIS A 242 11.45 -16.70 13.83
C HIS A 242 12.11 -15.70 14.77
N ALA A 243 11.45 -15.32 15.87
CA ALA A 243 11.98 -14.37 16.86
C ALA A 243 13.39 -14.75 17.36
N GLU A 244 13.67 -16.04 17.48
CA GLU A 244 14.95 -16.59 17.94
C GLU A 244 16.02 -16.65 16.84
N ASN A 245 15.64 -16.49 15.57
CA ASN A 245 16.57 -16.44 14.44
C ASN A 245 16.60 -15.02 13.86
N THR A 246 17.30 -14.13 14.55
CA THR A 246 17.33 -12.70 14.20
C THR A 246 17.93 -12.40 12.83
N GLY A 247 18.72 -13.32 12.25
CA GLY A 247 19.35 -13.14 10.94
C GLY A 247 18.38 -13.14 9.76
N ILE A 248 17.23 -13.83 9.88
CA ILE A 248 16.26 -13.94 8.76
C ILE A 248 15.34 -12.72 8.64
N LEU A 249 15.08 -12.03 9.75
CA LEU A 249 14.10 -10.94 9.79
C LEU A 249 14.50 -9.77 8.87
N PRO A 250 15.75 -9.28 8.85
CA PRO A 250 16.14 -8.22 7.91
C PRO A 250 15.92 -8.60 6.46
N THR A 251 16.28 -9.83 6.07
CA THR A 251 16.07 -10.36 4.72
C THR A 251 14.59 -10.41 4.37
N LEU A 252 13.77 -10.96 5.26
CA LEU A 252 12.32 -11.08 5.07
C LEU A 252 11.66 -9.71 4.91
N LEU A 253 11.99 -8.75 5.76
CA LEU A 253 11.39 -7.41 5.73
C LEU A 253 11.81 -6.61 4.51
N THR A 254 13.07 -6.75 4.11
CA THR A 254 13.59 -6.14 2.87
C THR A 254 12.85 -6.70 1.67
N LEU A 255 12.71 -8.03 1.59
CA LEU A 255 12.00 -8.68 0.51
C LEU A 255 10.52 -8.29 0.45
N LEU A 256 9.82 -8.26 1.59
CA LEU A 256 8.41 -7.84 1.65
C LEU A 256 8.21 -6.38 1.19
N LEU A 257 9.14 -5.50 1.53
CA LEU A 257 9.15 -4.12 1.06
C LEU A 257 9.37 -4.07 -0.45
N ASP A 258 10.41 -4.73 -0.95
CA ASP A 258 10.78 -4.73 -2.37
C ASP A 258 9.64 -5.27 -3.22
N GLN A 259 8.98 -6.36 -2.79
CA GLN A 259 7.81 -6.90 -3.48
C GLN A 259 6.64 -5.93 -3.53
N CYS A 260 6.36 -5.17 -2.46
CA CYS A 260 5.33 -4.12 -2.53
C CYS A 260 5.69 -3.04 -3.57
N LEU A 261 6.96 -2.69 -3.72
CA LEU A 261 7.43 -1.71 -4.69
C LEU A 261 7.43 -2.30 -6.12
N ASP A 262 7.92 -3.51 -6.33
CA ASP A 262 7.94 -4.18 -7.64
C ASP A 262 6.54 -4.46 -8.20
N GLN A 263 5.59 -4.80 -7.33
CA GLN A 263 4.19 -4.90 -7.73
C GLN A 263 3.66 -3.54 -8.19
N ALA A 264 3.95 -2.46 -7.46
CA ALA A 264 3.53 -1.11 -7.83
C ALA A 264 4.21 -0.60 -9.10
N SER A 265 5.43 -1.05 -9.42
CA SER A 265 6.10 -0.71 -10.69
C SER A 265 5.43 -1.41 -11.88
N SER A 266 4.97 -2.64 -11.70
CA SER A 266 4.15 -3.34 -12.70
C SER A 266 2.79 -2.65 -12.90
N VAL A 267 2.16 -2.19 -11.81
CA VAL A 267 0.91 -1.40 -11.86
C VAL A 267 1.12 -0.09 -12.61
N SER A 268 2.18 0.64 -12.28
CA SER A 268 2.50 1.92 -12.92
C SER A 268 2.65 1.76 -14.43
N MET A 269 3.37 0.72 -14.86
CA MET A 269 3.56 0.43 -16.29
C MET A 269 2.27 0.10 -17.05
N ARG A 270 1.26 -0.44 -16.37
CA ARG A 270 -0.04 -0.79 -16.95
C ARG A 270 -1.05 0.35 -16.93
N ARG A 271 -0.72 1.50 -16.33
CA ARG A 271 -1.62 2.65 -16.28
C ARG A 271 -1.94 3.18 -17.68
N ARG A 272 -3.23 3.27 -17.96
CA ARG A 272 -3.75 3.85 -19.22
C ARG A 272 -3.39 5.32 -19.38
N ASP A 273 -3.25 6.05 -18.27
CA ASP A 273 -2.95 7.49 -18.23
C ASP A 273 -1.45 7.79 -18.05
N ARG A 274 -0.56 6.79 -18.06
CA ARG A 274 0.87 6.97 -17.75
C ARG A 274 1.57 8.03 -18.60
N GLN A 275 1.35 8.03 -19.92
CA GLN A 275 1.96 9.02 -20.81
C GLN A 275 1.50 10.44 -20.45
N ARG A 276 0.22 10.60 -20.10
CA ARG A 276 -0.34 11.87 -19.64
C ARG A 276 0.24 12.27 -18.28
N LEU A 277 0.41 11.31 -17.38
CA LEU A 277 0.97 11.51 -16.06
C LEU A 277 2.36 12.16 -16.14
N TYR A 278 3.26 11.65 -16.98
CA TYR A 278 4.61 12.24 -17.09
C TYR A 278 4.68 13.41 -18.09
N GLY A 279 3.98 13.30 -19.23
CA GLY A 279 4.12 14.24 -20.34
C GLY A 279 3.30 15.52 -20.25
N ARG A 280 2.36 15.62 -19.29
CA ARG A 280 1.50 16.81 -19.13
C ARG A 280 1.59 17.44 -17.74
N GLN A 281 2.71 17.26 -17.06
CA GLN A 281 2.95 18.01 -15.83
C GLN A 281 3.16 19.50 -16.14
N PRO A 282 2.67 20.40 -15.26
CA PRO A 282 2.86 21.83 -15.43
C PRO A 282 4.31 22.28 -15.29
N PHE A 283 5.12 21.47 -14.61
CA PHE A 283 6.56 21.66 -14.43
C PHE A 283 7.23 20.28 -14.27
N PRO A 284 8.56 20.20 -14.44
CA PRO A 284 9.30 18.94 -14.29
C PRO A 284 9.10 18.34 -12.88
N LEU A 285 8.98 17.00 -12.77
CA LEU A 285 8.77 16.34 -11.46
C LEU A 285 9.88 16.62 -10.44
N THR A 286 11.10 16.93 -10.90
CA THR A 286 12.20 17.37 -10.02
C THR A 286 11.88 18.63 -9.23
N GLU A 287 11.08 19.55 -9.78
CA GLU A 287 10.62 20.74 -9.07
C GLU A 287 9.53 20.42 -8.04
N LEU A 288 8.86 19.26 -8.16
CA LEU A 288 7.92 18.74 -7.16
C LEU A 288 8.62 18.06 -5.97
N GLY A 289 9.94 17.86 -6.03
CA GLY A 289 10.73 17.18 -5.00
C GLY A 289 11.16 15.75 -5.37
N TYR A 290 10.93 15.30 -6.60
CA TYR A 290 11.55 14.07 -7.09
C TYR A 290 13.05 14.32 -7.36
N GLY A 291 13.91 13.32 -7.12
CA GLY A 291 15.32 13.40 -7.49
C GLY A 291 15.55 13.34 -9.00
N VAL A 292 14.69 12.62 -9.73
CA VAL A 292 14.72 12.52 -11.20
C VAL A 292 13.31 12.47 -11.80
N GLN A 293 13.19 12.81 -13.08
CA GLN A 293 11.91 12.81 -13.82
C GLN A 293 11.27 11.44 -13.90
N ARG A 294 12.07 10.39 -14.05
CA ARG A 294 11.58 9.02 -14.23
C ARG A 294 12.68 8.03 -13.85
N ILE A 295 12.30 6.96 -13.19
CA ILE A 295 13.19 5.83 -12.89
C ILE A 295 12.65 4.63 -13.64
N GLU A 296 13.34 4.23 -14.71
CA GLU A 296 12.99 3.04 -15.47
C GLU A 296 14.02 1.95 -15.26
N ALA A 297 13.57 0.76 -14.87
CA ALA A 297 14.41 -0.42 -14.81
C ALA A 297 14.07 -1.34 -15.99
N THR A 298 15.05 -1.62 -16.83
CA THR A 298 14.88 -2.50 -17.98
C THR A 298 15.49 -3.86 -17.69
N LEU A 299 14.72 -4.92 -17.86
CA LEU A 299 15.22 -6.29 -17.95
C LEU A 299 15.60 -6.57 -19.40
N SER A 300 16.88 -6.87 -19.65
CA SER A 300 17.36 -7.35 -20.94
C SER A 300 17.69 -8.83 -20.87
N ARG A 301 17.25 -9.58 -21.87
CA ARG A 301 17.55 -11.01 -22.03
C ARG A 301 18.19 -11.21 -23.40
N GLY A 302 19.42 -11.72 -23.43
CA GLY A 302 20.13 -11.99 -24.68
C GLY A 302 20.37 -10.76 -25.56
N GLY A 303 20.43 -9.55 -24.98
CA GLY A 303 20.64 -8.31 -25.74
C GLY A 303 19.35 -7.58 -26.15
N GLU A 304 18.18 -8.23 -26.08
CA GLU A 304 16.89 -7.60 -26.35
C GLU A 304 16.25 -7.04 -25.07
N MET A 305 15.54 -5.90 -25.16
CA MET A 305 14.78 -5.34 -24.05
C MET A 305 13.45 -6.08 -23.88
N GLU A 306 13.28 -6.77 -22.76
CA GLU A 306 12.12 -7.65 -22.53
C GLU A 306 11.05 -6.98 -21.65
N LYS A 307 11.46 -6.21 -20.63
CA LYS A 307 10.51 -5.54 -19.71
C LYS A 307 11.07 -4.22 -19.19
N VAL A 308 10.25 -3.17 -19.19
CA VAL A 308 10.53 -1.90 -18.51
C VAL A 308 9.63 -1.80 -17.28
N ARG A 309 10.17 -1.42 -16.13
CA ARG A 309 9.46 -1.14 -14.87
C ARG A 309 9.62 0.34 -14.51
N ASP A 310 8.58 0.93 -13.94
CA ASP A 310 8.61 2.32 -13.49
C ASP A 310 8.68 2.38 -11.96
N HIS A 311 9.79 2.89 -11.41
CA HIS A 311 10.00 3.03 -9.98
C HIS A 311 9.91 4.48 -9.51
N THR A 312 9.35 5.38 -10.32
CA THR A 312 9.37 6.82 -10.02
C THR A 312 8.65 7.14 -8.69
N PHE A 313 7.62 6.38 -8.33
CA PHE A 313 6.92 6.52 -7.04
C PHE A 313 7.78 6.14 -5.81
N THR A 314 8.88 5.40 -5.97
CA THR A 314 9.75 5.01 -4.84
C THR A 314 10.47 6.21 -4.23
N GLN A 315 10.54 7.33 -4.97
CA GLN A 315 11.03 8.62 -4.49
C GLN A 315 10.10 9.26 -3.44
N LEU A 316 8.87 8.76 -3.28
CA LEU A 316 7.93 9.17 -2.24
C LEU A 316 8.29 8.51 -0.90
N THR A 317 9.20 9.14 -0.16
CA THR A 317 9.76 8.60 1.10
C THR A 317 8.70 8.29 2.17
N ALA A 318 7.65 9.10 2.30
CA ALA A 318 6.57 8.85 3.26
C ALA A 318 5.74 7.59 2.90
N MET A 319 5.59 7.28 1.60
CA MET A 319 5.00 6.00 1.17
C MET A 319 5.88 4.80 1.54
N VAL A 320 7.20 4.90 1.34
CA VAL A 320 8.16 3.83 1.73
C VAL A 320 8.15 3.63 3.26
N ALA A 321 8.14 4.73 4.02
CA ALA A 321 8.05 4.70 5.47
C ALA A 321 6.77 4.01 5.96
N ASP A 322 5.65 4.18 5.24
CA ASP A 322 4.38 3.53 5.57
C ASP A 322 4.35 2.03 5.37
N VAL A 323 5.04 1.53 4.35
CA VAL A 323 5.25 0.08 4.17
C VAL A 323 6.11 -0.46 5.31
N ARG A 324 7.30 0.14 5.52
CA ARG A 324 8.25 -0.27 6.56
C ARG A 324 7.63 -0.26 7.95
N GLY A 325 6.99 0.84 8.34
CA GLY A 325 6.36 0.98 9.65
C GLY A 325 5.27 -0.07 9.91
N SER A 326 4.57 -0.53 8.87
CA SER A 326 3.52 -1.54 8.98
C SER A 326 4.06 -2.97 9.13
N MET A 327 5.34 -3.16 8.81
CA MET A 327 6.05 -4.44 8.86
C MET A 327 6.99 -4.56 10.05
N MET A 328 7.14 -3.52 10.88
CA MET A 328 8.07 -3.53 12.01
C MET A 328 7.34 -3.48 13.36
N LEU A 329 7.88 -4.22 14.34
CA LEU A 329 7.43 -4.10 15.72
C LEU A 329 7.63 -2.66 16.23
N PRO A 330 6.63 -2.09 16.92
CA PRO A 330 6.80 -0.81 17.59
C PRO A 330 7.78 -0.90 18.76
N VAL A 331 8.45 0.22 19.05
CA VAL A 331 9.07 0.45 20.37
C VAL A 331 7.99 0.66 21.43
N CYS A 332 6.90 1.37 21.09
CA CYS A 332 5.75 1.61 21.96
C CYS A 332 4.41 1.44 21.21
N GLY A 333 3.36 1.05 21.94
CA GLY A 333 2.03 0.80 21.39
C GLY A 333 1.87 -0.59 20.78
N LYS A 334 0.79 -0.79 20.00
CA LYS A 334 0.47 -2.07 19.35
C LYS A 334 0.82 -2.03 17.86
N PRO A 335 1.27 -3.16 17.26
CA PRO A 335 1.44 -3.26 15.81
C PRO A 335 0.09 -3.16 15.09
N THR A 336 0.11 -3.07 13.75
CA THR A 336 -1.12 -3.00 12.94
C THR A 336 -1.95 -4.27 13.10
N ARG A 337 -3.25 -4.23 12.78
CA ARG A 337 -4.13 -5.41 12.89
C ARG A 337 -3.70 -6.57 11.99
N ASN A 338 -3.24 -6.28 10.77
CA ASN A 338 -2.74 -7.30 9.85
C ASN A 338 -1.44 -7.94 10.38
N PHE A 339 -0.56 -7.14 10.97
CA PHE A 339 0.63 -7.66 11.65
C PHE A 339 0.25 -8.58 12.81
N GLN A 340 -0.69 -8.17 13.67
CA GLN A 340 -1.19 -9.02 14.77
C GLN A 340 -1.79 -10.33 14.25
N ALA A 341 -2.52 -10.31 13.12
CA ALA A 341 -3.02 -11.52 12.48
C ALA A 341 -1.88 -12.47 12.07
N GLY A 342 -0.76 -11.93 11.58
CA GLY A 342 0.47 -12.67 11.34
C GLY A 342 1.04 -13.34 12.60
N GLN A 343 1.06 -12.63 13.72
CA GLN A 343 1.51 -13.18 15.00
C GLN A 343 0.62 -14.35 15.45
N ILE A 344 -0.69 -14.20 15.29
CA ILE A 344 -1.69 -15.23 15.62
C ILE A 344 -1.54 -16.45 14.69
N LEU A 345 -1.27 -16.23 13.40
CA LEU A 345 -0.98 -17.29 12.44
C LEU A 345 0.24 -18.10 12.90
N ALA A 346 1.32 -17.42 13.31
CA ALA A 346 2.53 -18.06 13.80
C ALA A 346 2.29 -18.90 15.06
N GLU A 347 1.56 -18.36 16.04
CA GLU A 347 1.21 -19.07 17.27
C GLU A 347 0.34 -20.30 16.99
N GLY A 348 -0.68 -20.16 16.13
CA GLY A 348 -1.55 -21.26 15.73
C GLY A 348 -0.78 -22.37 15.01
N MET A 349 0.06 -22.00 14.04
CA MET A 349 0.92 -22.95 13.31
C MET A 349 1.91 -23.66 14.22
N ARG A 350 2.53 -22.94 15.17
CA ARG A 350 3.46 -23.52 16.14
C ARG A 350 2.76 -24.52 17.06
N LYS A 351 1.56 -24.17 17.55
CA LYS A 351 0.79 -25.01 18.48
C LYS A 351 0.27 -26.28 17.83
N LEU A 352 -0.21 -26.18 16.59
CA LEU A 352 -0.88 -27.27 15.88
C LEU A 352 0.06 -28.09 14.99
N GLY A 353 1.26 -27.58 14.70
CA GLY A 353 2.20 -28.25 13.79
C GLY A 353 1.70 -28.31 12.34
N ARG A 354 0.81 -27.39 11.94
CA ARG A 354 0.23 -27.31 10.59
C ARG A 354 -0.25 -25.90 10.25
N CYS A 355 -0.44 -25.63 8.97
CA CYS A 355 -1.23 -24.50 8.49
C CYS A 355 -2.70 -24.58 8.95
N PRO A 356 -3.46 -23.46 8.94
CA PRO A 356 -4.91 -23.49 9.13
C PRO A 356 -5.58 -24.34 8.04
N VAL A 357 -6.69 -25.01 8.36
CA VAL A 357 -7.49 -25.86 7.47
C VAL A 357 -8.09 -25.02 6.34
N ASP A 358 -8.57 -23.84 6.67
CA ASP A 358 -9.14 -22.86 5.75
C ASP A 358 -9.01 -21.44 6.34
N VAL A 359 -9.54 -20.45 5.61
CA VAL A 359 -9.58 -19.06 6.07
C VAL A 359 -10.48 -18.87 7.30
N ASP A 360 -11.53 -19.67 7.44
CA ASP A 360 -12.50 -19.54 8.53
C ASP A 360 -11.88 -19.95 9.87
N GLU A 361 -11.07 -21.02 9.90
CA GLU A 361 -10.27 -21.41 11.06
C GLU A 361 -9.30 -20.28 11.46
N PHE A 362 -8.61 -19.68 10.50
CA PHE A 362 -7.67 -18.59 10.79
C PHE A 362 -8.39 -17.33 11.31
N GLU A 363 -9.55 -16.99 10.74
CA GLU A 363 -10.36 -15.89 11.24
C GLU A 363 -10.91 -16.14 12.65
N GLN A 364 -11.26 -17.39 12.98
CA GLN A 364 -11.63 -17.77 14.35
C GLN A 364 -10.48 -17.61 15.32
N TRP A 365 -9.24 -18.00 14.95
CA TRP A 365 -8.07 -17.73 15.78
C TRP A 365 -7.89 -16.23 16.03
N CYS A 366 -8.07 -15.40 15.00
CA CYS A 366 -8.00 -13.96 15.13
C CYS A 366 -9.05 -13.40 16.09
N GLU A 367 -10.31 -13.85 15.99
CA GLU A 367 -11.40 -13.42 16.88
C GLU A 367 -11.17 -13.83 18.33
N GLN A 368 -10.72 -15.07 18.56
CA GLN A 368 -10.39 -15.59 19.90
C GLN A 368 -9.27 -14.79 20.56
N SER A 369 -8.31 -14.29 19.77
CA SER A 369 -7.22 -13.41 20.23
C SER A 369 -7.61 -11.92 20.26
N GLY A 370 -8.89 -11.58 20.04
CA GLY A 370 -9.41 -10.23 20.16
C GLY A 370 -9.21 -9.32 18.93
N VAL A 371 -8.76 -9.87 17.80
CA VAL A 371 -8.61 -9.15 16.53
C VAL A 371 -9.87 -9.31 15.69
N LYS A 372 -10.68 -8.25 15.60
CA LYS A 372 -11.97 -8.28 14.87
C LYS A 372 -11.78 -8.46 13.36
N LYS A 373 -12.51 -9.41 12.76
CA LYS A 373 -12.56 -9.69 11.29
C LYS A 373 -12.70 -8.45 10.41
N GLY A 374 -13.57 -7.51 10.81
CA GLY A 374 -13.87 -6.31 10.03
C GLY A 374 -12.67 -5.39 9.76
N GLY A 375 -11.54 -5.57 10.45
CA GLY A 375 -10.30 -4.81 10.26
C GLY A 375 -9.14 -5.55 9.57
N LEU A 376 -9.35 -6.78 9.10
CA LEU A 376 -8.32 -7.60 8.44
C LEU A 376 -8.29 -7.36 6.93
N GLU A 377 -8.01 -6.12 6.53
CA GLU A 377 -7.99 -5.74 5.10
C GLU A 377 -6.97 -6.53 4.28
N GLY A 378 -5.85 -6.95 4.89
CA GLY A 378 -4.86 -7.81 4.24
C GLY A 378 -5.42 -9.20 3.94
N LEU A 379 -6.16 -9.80 4.88
CA LEU A 379 -6.77 -11.12 4.69
C LEU A 379 -7.92 -11.07 3.67
N LYS A 380 -8.71 -9.99 3.68
CA LYS A 380 -9.74 -9.74 2.66
C LYS A 380 -9.11 -9.67 1.26
N ALA A 381 -8.02 -8.91 1.10
CA ALA A 381 -7.31 -8.82 -0.16
C ALA A 381 -6.69 -10.16 -0.58
N LEU A 382 -6.14 -10.90 0.37
CA LEU A 382 -5.51 -12.20 0.11
C LEU A 382 -6.50 -13.23 -0.47
N ARG A 383 -7.79 -13.20 -0.09
CA ARG A 383 -8.83 -14.06 -0.72
C ARG A 383 -8.88 -13.91 -2.24
N TYR A 384 -8.62 -12.71 -2.73
CA TYR A 384 -8.69 -12.34 -4.14
C TYR A 384 -7.32 -12.26 -4.82
N TRP A 385 -6.27 -12.77 -4.16
CA TRP A 385 -4.90 -12.64 -4.64
C TRP A 385 -4.65 -13.19 -6.07
N PRO A 386 -5.09 -14.41 -6.45
CA PRO A 386 -4.98 -14.93 -7.82
C PRO A 386 -5.39 -13.90 -8.89
N GLN A 387 -6.51 -13.27 -8.63
CA GLN A 387 -7.16 -12.34 -9.54
C GLN A 387 -6.42 -10.99 -9.54
N ILE A 388 -5.97 -10.51 -8.38
CA ILE A 388 -5.11 -9.31 -8.26
C ILE A 388 -3.83 -9.51 -9.08
N LEU A 389 -3.18 -10.68 -8.98
CA LEU A 389 -1.98 -11.02 -9.77
C LEU A 389 -2.21 -10.86 -11.26
N VAL A 390 -3.28 -11.48 -11.78
CA VAL A 390 -3.62 -11.47 -13.21
C VAL A 390 -3.98 -10.07 -13.69
N ASN A 391 -4.86 -9.37 -12.95
CA ASN A 391 -5.33 -8.03 -13.30
C ASN A 391 -4.18 -7.04 -13.48
N TYR A 392 -3.26 -7.01 -12.51
CA TYR A 392 -2.12 -6.11 -12.53
C TYR A 392 -0.87 -6.70 -13.21
N GLY A 393 -0.95 -7.94 -13.70
CA GLY A 393 0.17 -8.64 -14.36
C GLY A 393 1.43 -8.71 -13.52
N ILE A 394 1.22 -8.86 -12.23
CA ILE A 394 2.30 -9.01 -11.26
C ILE A 394 2.99 -10.32 -11.58
N GLN A 395 4.31 -10.25 -11.71
CA GLN A 395 5.08 -11.46 -11.95
C GLN A 395 5.14 -12.27 -10.67
N VAL A 396 5.15 -13.59 -10.82
CA VAL A 396 5.14 -14.53 -9.70
C VAL A 396 6.29 -14.26 -8.71
N HIS A 397 7.49 -13.93 -9.21
CA HIS A 397 8.66 -13.64 -8.39
C HIS A 397 8.62 -12.27 -7.68
N ASP A 398 7.87 -11.31 -8.22
CA ASP A 398 7.60 -10.00 -7.58
C ASP A 398 6.56 -10.14 -6.42
N ALA A 399 6.04 -11.35 -6.22
CA ALA A 399 4.93 -11.68 -5.33
C ALA A 399 5.17 -12.92 -4.45
N SER A 400 6.38 -13.46 -4.44
CA SER A 400 6.66 -14.79 -3.89
C SER A 400 6.26 -14.96 -2.42
N MET A 401 6.43 -13.94 -1.57
CA MET A 401 6.06 -14.04 -0.15
C MET A 401 4.53 -14.03 0.02
N VAL A 402 3.83 -13.23 -0.77
CA VAL A 402 2.36 -13.19 -0.77
C VAL A 402 1.81 -14.52 -1.30
N ASN A 403 2.43 -15.09 -2.34
CA ASN A 403 2.07 -16.39 -2.89
C ASN A 403 2.24 -17.52 -1.85
N LEU A 404 3.34 -17.49 -1.09
CA LEU A 404 3.59 -18.46 -0.01
C LEU A 404 2.54 -18.33 1.11
N LEU A 405 2.20 -17.11 1.52
CA LEU A 405 1.14 -16.86 2.49
C LEU A 405 -0.24 -17.31 1.98
N TYR A 406 -0.54 -17.04 0.71
CA TYR A 406 -1.76 -17.51 0.08
C TYR A 406 -1.83 -19.04 0.12
N MET A 407 -0.75 -19.72 -0.27
CA MET A 407 -0.66 -21.18 -0.24
C MET A 407 -0.87 -21.75 1.18
N ALA A 408 -0.32 -21.10 2.20
CA ALA A 408 -0.49 -21.50 3.59
C ALA A 408 -1.94 -21.39 4.09
N ILE A 409 -2.73 -20.43 3.61
CA ILE A 409 -4.09 -20.17 4.11
C ILE A 409 -5.17 -20.78 3.21
N PHE A 410 -5.00 -20.71 1.90
CA PHE A 410 -5.99 -21.07 0.88
C PHE A 410 -5.62 -22.31 0.06
N GLY A 411 -4.39 -22.84 0.20
CA GLY A 411 -3.95 -24.03 -0.53
C GLY A 411 -4.71 -25.31 -0.15
N LYS A 412 -4.53 -26.36 -0.95
CA LYS A 412 -4.94 -27.73 -0.61
C LYS A 412 -4.03 -28.32 0.46
N SER A 413 -4.45 -29.39 1.12
CA SER A 413 -3.68 -30.04 2.21
C SER A 413 -2.21 -30.29 1.88
N ASP A 414 -1.92 -30.83 0.69
CA ASP A 414 -0.54 -31.14 0.27
C ASP A 414 0.30 -29.86 0.09
N THR A 415 -0.26 -28.85 -0.56
CA THR A 415 0.41 -27.55 -0.75
C THR A 415 0.59 -26.79 0.56
N LYS A 416 -0.34 -26.95 1.51
CA LYS A 416 -0.25 -26.40 2.87
C LYS A 416 0.85 -27.07 3.68
N ALA A 417 1.06 -28.38 3.52
CA ALA A 417 2.18 -29.07 4.17
C ALA A 417 3.53 -28.53 3.67
N ILE A 418 3.65 -28.26 2.36
CA ILE A 418 4.83 -27.62 1.77
C ILE A 418 4.99 -26.19 2.32
N ALA A 419 3.93 -25.39 2.30
CA ALA A 419 3.96 -24.01 2.81
C ALA A 419 4.35 -23.96 4.29
N PHE A 420 3.78 -24.84 5.12
CA PHE A 420 4.13 -24.97 6.52
C PHE A 420 5.62 -25.22 6.70
N ARG A 421 6.18 -26.18 5.97
CA ARG A 421 7.61 -26.50 6.05
C ARG A 421 8.48 -25.30 5.68
N VAL A 422 8.20 -24.67 4.54
CA VAL A 422 8.95 -23.48 4.10
C VAL A 422 8.83 -22.33 5.07
N MET A 423 7.63 -22.03 5.58
CA MET A 423 7.40 -20.91 6.48
C MET A 423 7.96 -21.13 7.88
N THR A 424 8.14 -22.36 8.35
CA THR A 424 8.53 -22.63 9.75
C THR A 424 9.99 -23.05 9.92
N GLU A 425 10.59 -23.66 8.89
CA GLU A 425 12.01 -24.02 8.89
C GLU A 425 12.84 -22.83 8.41
N SER A 426 13.62 -22.22 9.31
CA SER A 426 14.36 -20.99 8.99
C SER A 426 15.31 -21.12 7.79
N ARG A 427 15.89 -22.30 7.57
CA ARG A 427 16.77 -22.57 6.42
C ARG A 427 15.98 -22.61 5.11
N GLU A 428 14.82 -23.27 5.11
CA GLU A 428 13.92 -23.31 3.95
C GLU A 428 13.39 -21.91 3.64
N LEU A 429 12.97 -21.14 4.65
CA LEU A 429 12.50 -19.77 4.46
C LEU A 429 13.62 -18.87 3.90
N SER A 430 14.85 -18.98 4.43
CA SER A 430 16.00 -18.22 3.92
C SER A 430 16.29 -18.53 2.45
N ASN A 431 16.32 -19.82 2.10
CA ASN A 431 16.53 -20.27 0.72
C ASN A 431 15.39 -19.81 -0.19
N TYR A 432 14.14 -19.89 0.28
CA TYR A 432 12.97 -19.40 -0.45
C TYR A 432 13.09 -17.90 -0.73
N CYS A 433 13.43 -17.08 0.28
CA CYS A 433 13.62 -15.64 0.10
C CYS A 433 14.68 -15.32 -0.97
N GLN A 434 15.74 -16.13 -1.05
CA GLN A 434 16.82 -15.94 -2.01
C GLN A 434 16.47 -16.39 -3.44
N GLU A 435 15.83 -17.54 -3.58
CA GLU A 435 15.62 -18.18 -4.89
C GLU A 435 14.28 -17.76 -5.54
N SER A 436 13.26 -17.47 -4.74
CA SER A 436 11.92 -17.14 -5.26
C SER A 436 11.82 -15.79 -5.97
N VAL A 437 12.82 -14.92 -5.80
CA VAL A 437 12.92 -13.62 -6.51
C VAL A 437 13.59 -13.74 -7.87
N ARG A 438 14.19 -14.89 -8.18
CA ARG A 438 14.92 -15.13 -9.42
C ARG A 438 13.97 -15.61 -10.51
N PRO A 439 14.00 -15.03 -11.73
CA PRO A 439 13.31 -15.60 -12.88
C PRO A 439 13.78 -17.04 -13.13
N SER A 440 12.89 -17.92 -13.60
CA SER A 440 13.17 -19.36 -13.77
C SER A 440 14.45 -19.63 -14.59
N HIS A 441 14.70 -18.82 -15.62
CA HIS A 441 15.89 -18.94 -16.47
C HIS A 441 17.22 -18.58 -15.79
N SER A 442 17.22 -17.78 -14.72
CA SER A 442 18.45 -17.45 -13.99
C SER A 442 18.84 -18.50 -12.94
N ARG A 443 17.97 -19.49 -12.69
CA ARG A 443 18.23 -20.60 -11.75
C ARG A 443 19.11 -21.69 -12.37
N ARG A 444 19.05 -21.87 -13.70
CA ARG A 444 19.75 -22.91 -14.47
C ARG A 444 21.22 -23.06 -14.08
N TYR A 445 21.96 -21.96 -13.97
CA TYR A 445 23.39 -21.97 -13.61
C TYR A 445 23.63 -22.19 -12.11
N SER A 446 22.74 -21.67 -11.26
CA SER A 446 22.86 -21.86 -9.81
C SER A 446 22.57 -23.30 -9.41
N GLU A 447 21.62 -23.95 -10.06
CA GLU A 447 21.33 -25.37 -9.93
C GLU A 447 22.50 -26.22 -10.43
N ALA A 448 23.09 -25.88 -11.58
CA ALA A 448 24.28 -26.56 -12.09
C ALA A 448 25.48 -26.45 -11.13
N LEU A 449 25.67 -25.29 -10.48
CA LEU A 449 26.73 -25.10 -9.47
C LEU A 449 26.52 -25.95 -8.20
N GLN A 450 25.26 -26.27 -7.87
CA GLN A 450 24.93 -27.11 -6.72
C GLN A 450 25.02 -28.61 -7.05
N SER A 451 25.19 -28.98 -8.32
CA SER A 451 25.25 -30.37 -8.79
C SER A 451 26.40 -30.60 -9.79
N LEU A 452 27.60 -30.15 -9.44
CA LEU A 452 28.80 -30.21 -10.30
C LEU A 452 29.27 -31.65 -10.61
N GLU A 453 28.86 -32.60 -9.79
CA GLU A 453 29.11 -34.03 -10.00
C GLU A 453 28.34 -34.59 -11.20
N ARG A 454 27.34 -33.87 -11.72
CA ARG A 454 26.61 -34.26 -12.93
C ARG A 454 27.34 -33.71 -14.17
N PRO A 455 27.69 -34.56 -15.16
CA PRO A 455 28.41 -34.14 -16.36
C PRO A 455 27.72 -32.98 -17.09
N GLU A 456 26.39 -33.02 -17.18
CA GLU A 456 25.58 -32.00 -17.85
C GLU A 456 25.63 -30.63 -17.17
N SER A 457 25.65 -30.61 -15.83
CA SER A 457 25.82 -29.37 -15.05
C SER A 457 27.20 -28.76 -15.26
N LEU A 458 28.22 -29.60 -15.27
CA LEU A 458 29.59 -29.19 -15.53
C LEU A 458 29.76 -28.67 -16.96
N ASP A 459 29.17 -29.35 -17.94
CA ASP A 459 29.18 -28.95 -19.35
C ASP A 459 28.45 -27.62 -19.56
N LEU A 460 27.31 -27.42 -18.90
CA LEU A 460 26.59 -26.15 -18.95
C LEU A 460 27.45 -24.98 -18.43
N LEU A 461 28.12 -25.17 -17.29
CA LEU A 461 28.98 -24.14 -16.70
C LEU A 461 30.27 -23.94 -17.52
N ALA A 462 30.87 -25.02 -18.01
CA ALA A 462 32.03 -24.97 -18.88
C ALA A 462 31.71 -24.22 -20.17
N ASN A 463 30.57 -24.49 -20.81
CA ASN A 463 30.10 -23.77 -21.99
C ASN A 463 29.83 -22.29 -21.70
N ALA A 464 29.28 -21.95 -20.53
CA ALA A 464 29.11 -20.56 -20.14
C ALA A 464 30.45 -19.83 -19.92
N VAL A 465 31.45 -20.50 -19.33
CA VAL A 465 32.81 -19.97 -19.16
C VAL A 465 33.50 -19.82 -20.51
N VAL A 466 33.35 -20.80 -21.42
CA VAL A 466 33.86 -20.73 -22.79
C VAL A 466 33.20 -19.57 -23.55
N ALA A 467 31.88 -19.39 -23.41
CA ALA A 467 31.15 -18.28 -24.02
C ALA A 467 31.54 -16.91 -23.41
N ASP A 468 31.86 -16.83 -22.12
CA ASP A 468 32.41 -15.60 -21.50
C ASP A 468 33.82 -15.30 -22.03
N ASN A 469 34.68 -16.31 -22.11
CA ASN A 469 36.01 -16.18 -22.69
C ASN A 469 35.97 -15.80 -24.17
N ALA A 470 35.01 -16.34 -24.93
CA ALA A 470 34.78 -16.02 -26.33
C ALA A 470 34.21 -14.59 -26.50
N ARG A 471 33.29 -14.14 -25.64
CA ARG A 471 32.77 -12.77 -25.62
C ARG A 471 33.83 -11.73 -25.29
N ARG A 472 34.84 -12.08 -24.48
CA ARG A 472 36.04 -11.25 -24.24
C ARG A 472 36.96 -11.18 -25.45
N ALA A 473 36.80 -12.07 -26.44
CA ALA A 473 37.66 -12.16 -27.60
C ALA A 473 37.07 -11.47 -28.86
N ILE A 474 35.75 -11.40 -29.07
CA ILE A 474 35.03 -10.72 -30.20
C ILE A 474 33.49 -10.62 -29.88
N PRO A 475 32.70 -9.66 -30.43
CA PRO A 475 31.29 -9.42 -30.05
C PRO A 475 30.26 -10.37 -30.69
N ASP A 476 29.26 -10.75 -29.88
CA ASP A 476 27.90 -11.33 -30.08
C ASP A 476 27.60 -12.37 -31.19
N ASP A 477 27.05 -13.53 -30.79
CA ASP A 477 25.71 -14.00 -31.24
C ASP A 477 25.19 -15.26 -30.49
N GLY A 478 23.96 -15.16 -29.96
CA GLY A 478 22.86 -16.15 -30.09
C GLY A 478 22.86 -17.59 -29.49
N ASN A 479 21.98 -17.77 -28.48
CA ASN A 479 20.91 -18.81 -28.33
C ASN A 479 21.02 -20.16 -27.52
N ALA A 480 19.99 -20.32 -26.67
CA ALA A 480 19.05 -21.44 -26.35
C ALA A 480 19.38 -22.67 -25.44
N ASP A 481 18.57 -22.81 -24.36
CA ASP A 481 17.73 -23.94 -23.80
C ASP A 481 18.10 -25.42 -24.06
N ASP A 482 17.72 -26.46 -23.28
CA ASP A 482 16.97 -26.69 -22.03
C ASP A 482 17.27 -28.15 -21.56
N GLY A 483 16.93 -28.53 -20.32
CA GLY A 483 16.86 -29.96 -19.93
C GLY A 483 16.75 -30.24 -18.41
N SER A 484 15.69 -30.95 -17.99
CA SER A 484 15.29 -31.24 -16.60
C SER A 484 15.50 -32.71 -16.18
N SER A 485 15.79 -33.02 -14.89
CA SER A 485 15.21 -34.17 -14.13
C SER A 485 15.66 -34.30 -12.65
N SER A 486 15.07 -35.27 -11.93
CA SER A 486 14.63 -35.32 -10.52
C SER A 486 15.60 -35.84 -9.44
N GLU A 487 15.56 -35.18 -8.27
CA GLU A 487 15.91 -35.68 -6.92
C GLU A 487 14.81 -35.21 -5.94
N GLU A 488 14.77 -35.68 -4.69
CA GLU A 488 13.75 -35.28 -3.70
C GLU A 488 13.82 -33.76 -3.43
N ILE A 489 12.96 -33.02 -4.13
CA ILE A 489 13.07 -31.57 -4.29
C ILE A 489 12.90 -30.89 -2.92
N PRO A 490 13.84 -30.01 -2.49
CA PRO A 490 13.71 -29.15 -1.31
C PRO A 490 12.34 -28.48 -1.23
N ALA A 491 11.83 -28.24 -0.01
CA ALA A 491 10.48 -27.73 0.17
C ALA A 491 10.30 -26.35 -0.48
N TYR A 492 11.32 -25.49 -0.40
CA TYR A 492 11.31 -24.19 -1.07
C TYR A 492 11.19 -24.29 -2.61
N LEU A 493 11.89 -25.24 -3.25
CA LEU A 493 11.79 -25.48 -4.70
C LEU A 493 10.43 -26.08 -5.09
N ARG A 494 9.86 -26.96 -4.25
CA ARG A 494 8.49 -27.47 -4.45
C ARG A 494 7.45 -26.36 -4.33
N ALA A 495 7.60 -25.47 -3.36
CA ALA A 495 6.73 -24.31 -3.20
C ALA A 495 6.77 -23.42 -4.45
N MET A 496 7.97 -23.13 -4.95
CA MET A 496 8.16 -22.32 -6.16
C MET A 496 7.52 -22.97 -7.39
N ASN A 497 7.73 -24.28 -7.59
CA ASN A 497 7.13 -25.02 -8.71
C ASN A 497 5.59 -25.02 -8.64
N VAL A 498 5.01 -25.25 -7.46
CA VAL A 498 3.54 -25.16 -7.28
C VAL A 498 3.06 -23.75 -7.63
N ILE A 499 3.70 -22.72 -7.09
CA ILE A 499 3.31 -21.33 -7.31
C ILE A 499 3.43 -20.95 -8.81
N GLU A 500 4.48 -21.38 -9.50
CA GLU A 500 4.69 -21.09 -10.93
C GLU A 500 3.69 -21.80 -11.85
N ASN A 501 3.10 -22.93 -11.42
CA ASN A 501 2.19 -23.74 -12.21
C ASN A 501 0.70 -23.61 -11.84
N VAL A 502 0.38 -22.84 -10.80
CA VAL A 502 -0.99 -22.68 -10.27
C VAL A 502 -1.69 -21.40 -10.78
N TRP A 503 -0.94 -20.41 -11.26
CA TRP A 503 -1.48 -19.10 -11.64
C TRP A 503 -1.74 -18.95 -13.14
#